data_AF-A0A4Q2UGG6-F1
#
_entry.id   AF-A0A4Q2UGG6-F1
#
_cell.length_a   1.000
_cell.length_b   1.000
_cell.length_c   1.000
_cell.angle_alpha   90.00
_cell.angle_beta   90.00
_cell.angle_gamma   90.00
#
_symmetry.space_group_name_H-M   'P 1'
#
loop_
_entity.id
_entity.type
_entity.pdbx_description
1 polymer ?
#
loop_
_entity_poly.entity_id
_entity_poly.type
_entity_poly.pdbx_seq_one_letter_code
_entity_poly.pdbx_strand_id
1 'polypeptide(L)'
;MRFLVLLWLTTLLTPVAAQTPVIQLTPYATGLFHPVDLAAINASTFLVGQANGQVRLISNGTLNPTPYLDIGNLVQDLEYNGIFGICLHPDYASNGYLYVQYFRKSDKAGVVARYTRHATDPNRADPASALIILTIPYPGEGHRSGRMAFGPDGYLYITTGDSERGDRGSIGDPNGYAQNLQSPFGKLLRIDVNSGLPYAIPPTNPYASPTDGVPDALYALGLRNPWRWSFDRLTGDLWIADVGQDGWDELNFMPAGASAPQNYGWRCYEGSHPYISTGCTNTASFVTPLLDYPAYNNNGNRTASITGGFVYRGSRYPSLYGWYVYGDWSQGTIWTLRRNAATGTYQNVTQAATVANLVSFGEGTDGELYILSFQSGTIYQIGTDAIRSVQSGNWHDPATWDCACVPTASRDVIIASTHRVTVAQAAPLRSLVLQGALAFVAGGVLTYP
;
A
#
# COMPACT_ATOMS: atom_id res chain seq x y z
N MET A 1 60.78 -33.74 8.20
CA MET A 1 59.72 -32.95 7.52
C MET A 1 58.36 -33.41 8.00
N ARG A 2 57.69 -32.63 8.85
CA ARG A 2 56.28 -32.85 9.24
C ARG A 2 55.46 -31.80 8.51
N PHE A 3 54.54 -32.23 7.64
CA PHE A 3 53.62 -31.34 6.92
C PHE A 3 52.45 -30.97 7.84
N LEU A 4 52.24 -29.66 8.06
CA LEU A 4 50.98 -29.12 8.58
C LEU A 4 49.97 -29.12 7.43
N VAL A 5 48.82 -29.75 7.63
CA VAL A 5 47.64 -29.61 6.77
C VAL A 5 46.74 -28.55 7.40
N LEU A 6 46.66 -27.37 6.77
CA LEU A 6 45.64 -26.36 7.10
C LEU A 6 44.31 -26.82 6.48
N LEU A 7 43.34 -27.19 7.31
CA LEU A 7 41.95 -27.34 6.88
C LEU A 7 41.31 -25.95 6.74
N TRP A 8 41.00 -25.57 5.51
CA TRP A 8 40.15 -24.42 5.22
C TRP A 8 38.70 -24.82 5.43
N LEU A 9 38.06 -24.29 6.47
CA LEU A 9 36.62 -24.42 6.69
C LEU A 9 35.91 -23.46 5.74
N THR A 10 35.44 -23.94 4.60
CA THR A 10 34.50 -23.20 3.76
C THR A 10 33.11 -23.29 4.39
N THR A 11 32.70 -22.25 5.11
CA THR A 11 31.29 -22.08 5.50
C THR A 11 30.48 -21.84 4.22
N LEU A 12 29.90 -22.90 3.67
CA LEU A 12 28.82 -22.82 2.70
C LEU A 12 27.62 -22.16 3.41
N LEU A 13 27.47 -20.85 3.24
CA LEU A 13 26.21 -20.16 3.50
C LEU A 13 25.19 -20.72 2.49
N THR A 14 24.46 -21.75 2.88
CA THR A 14 23.23 -22.08 2.17
C THR A 14 22.29 -20.89 2.36
N PRO A 15 21.81 -20.25 1.28
CA PRO A 15 20.76 -19.27 1.45
C PRO A 15 19.58 -20.02 2.04
N VAL A 16 19.25 -19.72 3.30
CA VAL A 16 17.94 -20.07 3.85
C VAL A 16 16.95 -19.35 2.95
N ALA A 17 16.42 -20.06 1.96
CA ALA A 17 15.26 -19.60 1.23
C ALA A 17 14.18 -19.41 2.31
N ALA A 18 13.91 -18.16 2.68
CA ALA A 18 12.86 -17.87 3.64
C ALA A 18 11.59 -18.51 3.07
N GLN A 19 11.06 -19.49 3.80
CA GLN A 19 9.84 -20.15 3.39
C GLN A 19 8.76 -19.09 3.21
N THR A 20 8.05 -19.14 2.08
CA THR A 20 7.07 -18.12 1.72
C THR A 20 5.99 -18.01 2.82
N PRO A 21 5.58 -16.79 3.21
CA PRO A 21 4.44 -16.61 4.11
C PRO A 21 3.15 -17.11 3.44
N VAL A 22 2.28 -17.71 4.25
CA VAL A 22 0.91 -18.07 3.86
C VAL A 22 -0.03 -17.09 4.54
N ILE A 23 -0.71 -16.27 3.75
CA ILE A 23 -1.60 -15.22 4.26
C ILE A 23 -2.86 -15.82 4.88
N GLN A 24 -3.24 -15.29 6.04
CA GLN A 24 -4.52 -15.49 6.71
C GLN A 24 -5.21 -14.15 6.90
N LEU A 25 -6.54 -14.15 6.81
CA LEU A 25 -7.36 -12.94 6.91
C LEU A 25 -8.34 -13.09 8.07
N THR A 26 -8.42 -12.07 8.92
CA THR A 26 -9.41 -12.01 10.00
C THR A 26 -10.24 -10.73 9.86
N PRO A 27 -11.57 -10.80 9.83
CA PRO A 27 -12.40 -9.59 9.86
C PRO A 27 -12.03 -8.72 11.07
N TYR A 28 -11.72 -7.45 10.81
CA TYR A 28 -11.33 -6.48 11.83
C TYR A 28 -12.45 -5.49 12.14
N ALA A 29 -13.13 -5.00 11.10
CA ALA A 29 -14.28 -4.10 11.22
C ALA A 29 -15.26 -4.32 10.05
N THR A 30 -16.55 -4.08 10.29
CA THR A 30 -17.62 -4.25 9.30
C THR A 30 -18.60 -3.07 9.34
N GLY A 31 -19.55 -3.05 8.41
CA GLY A 31 -20.61 -2.03 8.37
C GLY A 31 -20.21 -0.74 7.67
N LEU A 32 -19.09 -0.73 6.95
CA LEU A 32 -18.68 0.38 6.11
C LEU A 32 -19.49 0.40 4.81
N PHE A 33 -19.70 1.58 4.25
CA PHE A 33 -20.30 1.77 2.94
C PHE A 33 -19.19 2.04 1.93
N HIS A 34 -18.92 1.08 1.04
CA HIS A 34 -17.97 1.26 -0.07
C HIS A 34 -16.66 1.95 0.36
N PRO A 35 -15.89 1.35 1.31
CA PRO A 35 -14.66 1.94 1.79
C PRO A 35 -13.64 2.03 0.65
N VAL A 36 -12.91 3.13 0.56
CA VAL A 36 -11.94 3.36 -0.52
C VAL A 36 -10.51 3.39 -0.03
N ASP A 37 -10.24 3.94 1.15
CA ASP A 37 -8.87 4.13 1.64
C ASP A 37 -8.84 4.23 3.17
N LEU A 38 -7.69 3.93 3.77
CA LEU A 38 -7.52 3.84 5.22
C LEU A 38 -6.28 4.62 5.66
N ALA A 39 -6.45 5.49 6.67
CA ALA A 39 -5.36 6.19 7.32
C ALA A 39 -5.32 5.89 8.82
N ALA A 40 -4.17 5.47 9.34
CA ALA A 40 -4.00 5.13 10.75
C ALA A 40 -3.68 6.34 11.61
N ILE A 41 -4.51 6.59 12.64
CA ILE A 41 -4.20 7.55 13.71
C ILE A 41 -3.20 6.91 14.68
N ASN A 42 -3.42 5.63 15.00
CA ASN A 42 -2.55 4.80 15.84
C ASN A 42 -2.79 3.31 15.51
N ALA A 43 -2.20 2.39 16.29
CA ALA A 43 -2.25 0.94 16.04
C ALA A 43 -3.66 0.33 16.07
N SER A 44 -4.65 1.00 16.65
CA SER A 44 -6.02 0.48 16.74
C SER A 44 -7.10 1.48 16.35
N THR A 45 -6.71 2.65 15.86
CA THR A 45 -7.63 3.72 15.49
C THR A 45 -7.37 4.16 14.05
N PHE A 46 -8.39 4.03 13.21
CA PHE A 46 -8.31 4.28 11.78
C PHE A 46 -9.38 5.27 11.33
N LEU A 47 -9.02 6.13 10.37
CA LEU A 47 -9.96 6.83 9.52
C LEU A 47 -10.12 6.06 8.22
N VAL A 48 -11.35 5.96 7.72
CA VAL A 48 -11.69 5.24 6.50
C VAL A 48 -12.52 6.14 5.60
N GLY A 49 -12.01 6.48 4.43
CA GLY A 49 -12.76 7.21 3.42
C GLY A 49 -13.79 6.31 2.75
N GLN A 50 -14.96 6.83 2.44
CA GLN A 50 -16.05 6.11 1.78
C GLN A 50 -16.53 6.83 0.53
N ALA A 51 -17.01 6.07 -0.46
CA ALA A 51 -17.52 6.62 -1.71
C ALA A 51 -18.70 7.61 -1.52
N ASN A 52 -19.43 7.54 -0.40
CA ASN A 52 -20.53 8.47 -0.10
C ASN A 52 -20.10 9.85 0.45
N GLY A 53 -18.81 10.17 0.47
CA GLY A 53 -18.32 11.45 1.00
C GLY A 53 -18.11 11.46 2.51
N GLN A 54 -18.27 10.33 3.19
CA GLN A 54 -18.00 10.23 4.62
C GLN A 54 -16.60 9.69 4.89
N VAL A 55 -15.95 10.24 5.92
CA VAL A 55 -14.81 9.61 6.57
C VAL A 55 -15.32 9.01 7.87
N ARG A 56 -15.08 7.71 8.08
CA ARG A 56 -15.51 6.97 9.27
C ARG A 56 -14.34 6.76 10.21
N LEU A 57 -14.62 6.82 11.51
CA LEU A 57 -13.66 6.49 12.56
C LEU A 57 -13.92 5.07 13.04
N ILE A 58 -12.87 4.25 13.08
CA ILE A 58 -12.88 2.92 13.67
C ILE A 58 -11.93 2.93 14.85
N SER A 59 -12.38 2.38 15.99
CA SER A 59 -11.58 2.26 17.21
C SER A 59 -11.67 0.84 17.74
N ASN A 60 -10.53 0.15 17.84
CA ASN A 60 -10.43 -1.24 18.29
C ASN A 60 -11.41 -2.17 17.54
N GLY A 61 -11.44 -2.08 16.21
CA GLY A 61 -12.35 -2.85 15.34
C GLY A 61 -13.82 -2.41 15.36
N THR A 62 -14.19 -1.43 16.18
CA THR A 62 -15.57 -0.94 16.27
C THR A 62 -15.76 0.33 15.45
N LEU A 63 -16.74 0.30 14.55
CA LEU A 63 -17.14 1.46 13.75
C LEU A 63 -17.91 2.47 14.61
N ASN A 64 -17.44 3.71 14.66
CA ASN A 64 -18.20 4.78 15.33
C ASN A 64 -19.48 5.11 14.55
N PRO A 65 -20.61 5.34 15.24
CA PRO A 65 -21.90 5.58 14.60
C PRO A 65 -21.95 6.94 13.90
N THR A 66 -21.28 7.95 14.46
CA THR A 66 -21.18 9.29 13.85
C THR A 66 -19.97 9.33 12.92
N PRO A 67 -20.09 9.88 11.69
CA PRO A 67 -18.93 10.06 10.81
C PRO A 67 -17.92 11.04 11.40
N TYR A 68 -16.65 10.79 11.15
CA TYR A 68 -15.55 11.70 11.51
C TYR A 68 -15.64 13.00 10.71
N LEU A 69 -15.89 12.89 9.41
CA LEU A 69 -16.12 14.00 8.49
C LEU A 69 -17.24 13.59 7.52
N ASP A 70 -18.11 14.53 7.15
CA ASP A 70 -19.11 14.32 6.12
C ASP A 70 -19.05 15.48 5.11
N ILE A 71 -18.66 15.15 3.88
CA ILE A 71 -18.64 16.04 2.71
C ILE A 71 -19.53 15.52 1.59
N GLY A 72 -20.56 14.72 1.94
CA GLY A 72 -21.50 14.10 1.00
C GLY A 72 -22.18 15.11 0.06
N ASN A 73 -22.37 16.36 0.52
CA ASN A 73 -22.93 17.43 -0.30
C ASN A 73 -21.98 17.95 -1.40
N LEU A 74 -20.67 17.72 -1.27
CA LEU A 74 -19.66 18.16 -2.24
C LEU A 74 -19.38 17.11 -3.32
N VAL A 75 -19.77 15.85 -3.12
CA VAL A 75 -19.46 14.72 -4.02
C VAL A 75 -20.65 14.34 -4.92
N GLN A 76 -20.37 13.81 -6.11
CA GLN A 76 -21.38 13.67 -7.17
C GLN A 76 -22.18 12.35 -7.07
N ASP A 77 -21.52 11.20 -6.86
CA ASP A 77 -22.16 9.88 -6.76
C ASP A 77 -21.34 8.84 -5.98
N LEU A 78 -21.96 7.67 -5.75
CA LEU A 78 -21.50 6.58 -4.88
C LEU A 78 -20.69 5.49 -5.61
N GLU A 79 -20.51 5.61 -6.93
CA GLU A 79 -19.94 4.55 -7.78
C GLU A 79 -18.58 4.95 -8.34
N TYR A 80 -18.45 6.17 -8.88
CA TYR A 80 -17.20 6.66 -9.49
C TYR A 80 -16.88 8.13 -9.14
N ASN A 81 -17.62 8.79 -8.26
CA ASN A 81 -17.45 10.22 -7.97
C ASN A 81 -17.51 10.59 -6.47
N GLY A 82 -16.94 9.75 -5.61
CA GLY A 82 -16.88 9.91 -4.15
C GLY A 82 -15.55 10.47 -3.59
N ILE A 83 -15.24 10.12 -2.34
CA ILE A 83 -13.85 10.17 -1.83
C ILE A 83 -13.07 9.08 -2.56
N PHE A 84 -11.82 9.38 -2.93
CA PHE A 84 -10.93 8.43 -3.60
C PHE A 84 -9.70 8.07 -2.77
N GLY A 85 -9.25 8.98 -1.92
CA GLY A 85 -8.10 8.78 -1.05
C GLY A 85 -8.13 9.70 0.15
N ILE A 86 -7.50 9.25 1.23
CA ILE A 86 -7.29 10.05 2.42
C ILE A 86 -5.86 9.84 2.92
N CYS A 87 -5.27 10.87 3.51
CA CYS A 87 -4.07 10.68 4.31
C CYS A 87 -4.03 11.67 5.48
N LEU A 88 -3.33 11.29 6.53
CA LEU A 88 -3.08 12.16 7.66
C LEU A 88 -1.76 12.89 7.46
N HIS A 89 -1.69 14.12 7.96
CA HIS A 89 -0.39 14.78 8.12
C HIS A 89 0.52 13.95 9.03
N PRO A 90 1.84 13.87 8.79
CA PRO A 90 2.76 13.15 9.69
C PRO A 90 2.70 13.64 11.15
N ASP A 91 2.40 14.92 11.34
CA ASP A 91 2.18 15.56 12.65
C ASP A 91 0.69 15.68 13.05
N TYR A 92 -0.16 14.75 12.60
CA TYR A 92 -1.60 14.76 12.90
C TYR A 92 -1.92 14.76 14.41
N ALA A 93 -1.04 14.17 15.23
CA ALA A 93 -1.20 14.21 16.68
C ALA A 93 -1.29 15.65 17.19
N SER A 94 -0.43 16.54 16.67
CA SER A 94 -0.35 17.94 17.07
C SER A 94 -1.31 18.84 16.29
N ASN A 95 -1.33 18.73 14.95
CA ASN A 95 -2.07 19.67 14.10
C ASN A 95 -3.49 19.22 13.70
N GLY A 96 -3.79 17.92 13.81
CA GLY A 96 -5.10 17.37 13.46
C GLY A 96 -5.44 17.43 11.97
N TYR A 97 -4.48 17.58 11.07
CA TYR A 97 -4.74 17.74 9.63
C TYR A 97 -4.99 16.42 8.90
N LEU A 98 -6.17 16.32 8.29
CA LEU A 98 -6.62 15.25 7.40
C LEU A 98 -6.69 15.80 5.98
N TYR A 99 -6.10 15.12 5.01
CA TYR A 99 -6.23 15.41 3.59
C TYR A 99 -7.22 14.43 2.96
N VAL A 100 -8.11 14.95 2.11
CA VAL A 100 -9.14 14.19 1.42
C VAL A 100 -9.08 14.51 -0.07
N GLN A 101 -8.99 13.47 -0.89
CA GLN A 101 -9.23 13.55 -2.33
C GLN A 101 -10.67 13.20 -2.65
N TYR A 102 -11.36 14.06 -3.40
CA TYR A 102 -12.71 13.79 -3.87
C TYR A 102 -13.01 14.45 -5.21
N PHE A 103 -14.05 13.98 -5.90
CA PHE A 103 -14.54 14.62 -7.13
C PHE A 103 -15.68 15.56 -6.82
N ARG A 104 -15.49 16.84 -7.15
CA ARG A 104 -16.44 17.89 -6.81
C ARG A 104 -17.65 17.83 -7.73
N LYS A 105 -18.84 17.77 -7.14
CA LYS A 105 -20.13 17.65 -7.83
C LYS A 105 -20.41 18.76 -8.85
N SER A 106 -19.97 19.98 -8.58
CA SER A 106 -20.32 21.14 -9.41
C SER A 106 -19.69 21.12 -10.80
N ASP A 107 -18.48 20.58 -10.93
CA ASP A 107 -17.67 20.68 -12.13
C ASP A 107 -16.78 19.45 -12.40
N LYS A 108 -16.94 18.39 -11.61
CA LYS A 108 -16.22 17.11 -11.73
C LYS A 108 -14.70 17.21 -11.55
N ALA A 109 -14.20 18.33 -11.02
CA ALA A 109 -12.79 18.50 -10.75
C ALA A 109 -12.33 17.57 -9.62
N GLY A 110 -11.11 17.03 -9.74
CA GLY A 110 -10.44 16.33 -8.66
C GLY A 110 -9.93 17.35 -7.65
N VAL A 111 -10.38 17.28 -6.40
CA VAL A 111 -10.02 18.22 -5.34
C VAL A 111 -9.21 17.51 -4.27
N VAL A 112 -8.09 18.11 -3.90
CA VAL A 112 -7.35 17.78 -2.67
C VAL A 112 -7.62 18.89 -1.67
N ALA A 113 -8.26 18.56 -0.55
CA ALA A 113 -8.57 19.50 0.50
C ALA A 113 -8.04 19.02 1.85
N ARG A 114 -7.56 19.96 2.67
CA ARG A 114 -7.19 19.73 4.07
C ARG A 114 -8.36 20.12 4.97
N TYR A 115 -8.70 19.25 5.91
CA TYR A 115 -9.63 19.48 7.01
C TYR A 115 -8.88 19.35 8.35
N THR A 116 -9.38 20.00 9.38
CA THR A 116 -8.78 20.02 10.72
C THR A 116 -9.67 19.25 11.70
N ARG A 117 -9.05 18.43 12.55
CA ARG A 117 -9.71 17.78 13.69
C ARG A 117 -10.43 18.83 14.54
N HIS A 118 -11.63 18.52 14.99
CA HIS A 118 -12.45 19.43 15.78
C HIS A 118 -11.76 19.70 17.13
N ALA A 119 -11.73 20.97 17.53
CA ALA A 119 -10.91 21.42 18.68
C ALA A 119 -11.33 20.78 20.01
N THR A 120 -12.61 20.46 20.18
CA THR A 120 -13.16 19.88 21.42
C THR A 120 -13.72 18.47 21.26
N ASP A 121 -13.70 17.91 20.05
CA ASP A 121 -14.19 16.56 19.78
C ASP A 121 -13.16 15.81 18.91
N PRO A 122 -12.25 15.04 19.52
CA PRO A 122 -11.18 14.37 18.77
C PRO A 122 -11.70 13.27 17.82
N ASN A 123 -12.98 12.89 17.93
CA ASN A 123 -13.61 11.89 17.08
C ASN A 123 -14.29 12.51 15.84
N ARG A 124 -14.09 13.81 15.60
CA ARG A 124 -14.64 14.54 14.46
C ARG A 124 -13.61 15.50 13.86
N ALA A 125 -13.77 15.81 12.58
CA ALA A 125 -13.19 16.99 11.93
C ALA A 125 -14.24 18.09 11.80
N ASP A 126 -13.77 19.33 11.67
CA ASP A 126 -14.60 20.48 11.33
C ASP A 126 -14.74 20.60 9.79
N PRO A 127 -15.94 20.37 9.20
CA PRO A 127 -16.14 20.54 7.76
C PRO A 127 -15.91 21.98 7.27
N ALA A 128 -16.07 22.99 8.15
CA ALA A 128 -15.87 24.39 7.80
C ALA A 128 -14.38 24.78 7.71
N SER A 129 -13.49 23.93 8.21
CA SER A 129 -12.03 24.17 8.21
C SER A 129 -11.34 23.88 6.86
N ALA A 130 -12.11 23.58 5.81
CA ALA A 130 -11.61 23.19 4.51
C ALA A 130 -10.63 24.21 3.93
N LEU A 131 -9.42 23.76 3.61
CA LEU A 131 -8.45 24.47 2.79
C LEU A 131 -8.22 23.68 1.50
N ILE A 132 -8.56 24.27 0.36
CA ILE A 132 -8.29 23.65 -0.95
C ILE A 132 -6.79 23.73 -1.23
N ILE A 133 -6.15 22.57 -1.38
CA ILE A 133 -4.73 22.45 -1.66
C ILE A 133 -4.50 22.43 -3.18
N LEU A 134 -5.22 21.56 -3.89
CA LEU A 134 -5.07 21.39 -5.33
C LEU A 134 -6.44 21.14 -5.98
N THR A 135 -6.64 21.66 -7.19
CA THR A 135 -7.80 21.37 -8.04
C THR A 135 -7.30 20.92 -9.41
N ILE A 136 -7.72 19.74 -9.85
CA ILE A 136 -7.35 19.11 -11.12
C ILE A 136 -8.58 19.12 -12.04
N PRO A 137 -8.57 19.89 -13.15
CA PRO A 137 -9.73 20.11 -13.99
C PRO A 137 -9.89 18.99 -15.03
N TYR A 138 -10.28 17.79 -14.58
CA TYR A 138 -10.50 16.65 -15.48
C TYR A 138 -11.50 17.00 -16.60
N PRO A 139 -11.10 16.95 -17.89
CA PRO A 139 -11.98 17.30 -19.01
C PRO A 139 -13.09 16.27 -19.28
N GLY A 140 -13.02 15.08 -18.68
CA GLY A 140 -13.94 13.97 -18.90
C GLY A 140 -14.23 13.12 -17.67
N GLU A 141 -14.95 12.02 -17.87
CA GLU A 141 -15.35 11.07 -16.82
C GLU A 141 -14.44 9.84 -16.72
N GLY A 142 -13.24 9.92 -17.32
CA GLY A 142 -12.27 8.83 -17.38
C GLY A 142 -11.47 8.65 -16.10
N HIS A 143 -10.28 8.07 -16.24
CA HIS A 143 -9.42 7.75 -15.09
C HIS A 143 -8.98 8.99 -14.34
N ARG A 144 -9.04 8.91 -13.02
CA ARG A 144 -8.60 10.01 -12.17
C ARG A 144 -7.54 9.63 -11.15
N SER A 145 -7.20 8.36 -10.99
CA SER A 145 -6.44 7.89 -9.83
C SER A 145 -7.12 8.32 -8.53
N GLY A 146 -6.46 8.18 -7.39
CA GLY A 146 -7.11 8.43 -6.12
C GLY A 146 -6.24 8.35 -4.89
N ARG A 147 -4.92 8.25 -5.00
CA ARG A 147 -4.07 8.11 -3.82
C ARG A 147 -3.16 9.30 -3.60
N MET A 148 -3.09 9.66 -2.33
CA MET A 148 -2.16 10.62 -1.77
C MET A 148 -1.52 10.05 -0.51
N ALA A 149 -0.25 10.34 -0.31
CA ALA A 149 0.47 10.01 0.92
C ALA A 149 1.67 10.92 1.10
N PHE A 150 2.12 11.05 2.34
CA PHE A 150 3.39 11.72 2.62
C PHE A 150 4.55 10.79 2.32
N GLY A 151 5.55 11.31 1.62
CA GLY A 151 6.82 10.61 1.40
C GLY A 151 7.69 10.60 2.65
N PRO A 152 8.77 9.80 2.65
CA PRO A 152 9.75 9.77 3.74
C PRO A 152 10.49 11.10 3.92
N ASP A 153 10.40 11.98 2.94
CA ASP A 153 10.95 13.34 2.92
C ASP A 153 9.99 14.41 3.49
N GLY A 154 8.79 14.02 3.90
CA GLY A 154 7.79 14.91 4.52
C GLY A 154 6.94 15.71 3.53
N TYR A 155 7.08 15.51 2.22
CA TYR A 155 6.24 16.15 1.21
C TYR A 155 4.99 15.33 0.89
N LEU A 156 3.93 15.99 0.41
CA LEU A 156 2.71 15.33 -0.01
C LEU A 156 2.84 14.92 -1.49
N TYR A 157 2.69 13.63 -1.74
CA TYR A 157 2.67 13.05 -3.08
C TYR A 157 1.24 12.72 -3.50
N ILE A 158 0.87 13.02 -4.74
CA ILE A 158 -0.49 12.87 -5.27
C ILE A 158 -0.39 12.28 -6.67
N THR A 159 -1.07 11.17 -6.93
CA THR A 159 -1.19 10.64 -8.29
C THR A 159 -2.44 11.13 -9.00
N THR A 160 -2.35 11.28 -10.31
CA THR A 160 -3.46 11.64 -11.19
C THR A 160 -3.60 10.61 -12.31
N GLY A 161 -4.84 10.26 -12.65
CA GLY A 161 -5.14 9.45 -13.83
C GLY A 161 -5.01 10.26 -15.12
N ASP A 162 -4.95 9.58 -16.26
CA ASP A 162 -4.80 10.16 -17.60
C ASP A 162 -6.03 10.92 -18.13
N SER A 163 -7.13 10.95 -17.35
CA SER A 163 -8.42 11.56 -17.67
C SER A 163 -9.28 10.81 -18.71
N GLU A 164 -8.77 9.72 -19.28
CA GLU A 164 -9.31 9.16 -20.52
C GLU A 164 -10.13 7.90 -20.25
N ARG A 165 -10.95 7.48 -21.22
CA ARG A 165 -11.88 6.36 -21.01
C ARG A 165 -11.13 5.03 -20.88
N GLY A 166 -11.52 4.23 -19.89
CA GLY A 166 -10.93 2.91 -19.62
C GLY A 166 -11.47 1.75 -20.43
N ASP A 167 -12.32 2.00 -21.42
CA ASP A 167 -12.95 0.94 -22.21
C ASP A 167 -11.91 0.22 -23.07
N ARG A 168 -11.91 -1.12 -23.00
CA ARG A 168 -11.05 -1.94 -23.85
C ARG A 168 -11.32 -1.69 -25.34
N GLY A 169 -10.26 -1.62 -26.14
CA GLY A 169 -10.29 -1.35 -27.57
C GLY A 169 -10.37 0.13 -27.93
N SER A 170 -10.30 1.02 -26.94
CA SER A 170 -10.11 2.45 -27.19
C SER A 170 -8.64 2.77 -27.52
N ILE A 171 -8.34 3.99 -27.96
CA ILE A 171 -6.98 4.41 -28.33
C ILE A 171 -6.05 4.56 -27.11
N GLY A 172 -6.59 4.61 -25.88
CA GLY A 172 -5.82 4.78 -24.64
C GLY A 172 -5.05 6.11 -24.61
N ASP A 173 -5.63 7.13 -23.96
CA ASP A 173 -5.12 8.51 -23.92
C ASP A 173 -4.93 9.17 -25.30
N PRO A 174 -5.96 9.32 -26.16
CA PRO A 174 -5.83 9.88 -27.52
C PRO A 174 -5.14 11.26 -27.59
N ASN A 175 -5.24 12.07 -26.54
CA ASN A 175 -4.65 13.40 -26.45
C ASN A 175 -3.19 13.41 -25.96
N GLY A 176 -2.65 12.27 -25.54
CA GLY A 176 -1.27 12.15 -25.07
C GLY A 176 -1.00 12.93 -23.79
N TYR A 177 -2.01 13.06 -22.92
CA TYR A 177 -1.91 13.82 -21.70
C TYR A 177 -0.86 13.26 -20.75
N ALA A 178 -0.69 11.94 -20.66
CA ALA A 178 0.26 11.32 -19.74
C ALA A 178 1.72 11.70 -20.06
N GLN A 179 2.06 11.85 -21.34
CA GLN A 179 3.39 12.28 -21.80
C GLN A 179 3.54 13.81 -21.91
N ASN A 180 2.44 14.55 -21.99
CA ASN A 180 2.48 16.00 -22.03
C ASN A 180 2.89 16.58 -20.67
N LEU A 181 4.05 17.26 -20.62
CA LEU A 181 4.58 17.92 -19.42
C LEU A 181 3.68 19.07 -18.93
N GLN A 182 2.90 19.69 -19.81
CA GLN A 182 1.97 20.76 -19.47
C GLN A 182 0.65 20.27 -18.88
N SER A 183 0.40 18.95 -18.96
CA SER A 183 -0.84 18.34 -18.50
C SER A 183 -0.72 17.82 -17.06
N PRO A 184 -1.73 18.03 -16.21
CA PRO A 184 -1.74 17.47 -14.86
C PRO A 184 -2.17 16.00 -14.83
N PHE A 185 -2.50 15.36 -15.96
CA PHE A 185 -3.04 14.00 -16.02
C PHE A 185 -1.95 12.95 -16.26
N GLY A 186 -2.11 11.78 -15.64
CA GLY A 186 -1.14 10.67 -15.73
C GLY A 186 0.19 10.97 -15.03
N LYS A 187 0.14 11.67 -13.88
CA LYS A 187 1.32 12.20 -13.18
C LYS A 187 1.43 11.70 -11.74
N LEU A 188 2.65 11.75 -11.22
CA LEU A 188 2.93 11.82 -9.78
C LEU A 188 3.37 13.25 -9.47
N LEU A 189 2.61 13.93 -8.63
CA LEU A 189 2.87 15.28 -8.16
C LEU A 189 3.50 15.23 -6.76
N ARG A 190 4.34 16.21 -6.42
CA ARG A 190 5.00 16.36 -5.11
C ARG A 190 5.00 17.82 -4.69
N ILE A 191 4.37 18.12 -3.55
CA ILE A 191 4.17 19.48 -3.03
C ILE A 191 4.52 19.59 -1.55
N ASP A 192 4.92 20.78 -1.11
CA ASP A 192 5.18 21.11 0.29
C ASP A 192 3.99 21.82 0.92
N VAL A 193 3.24 21.11 1.75
CA VAL A 193 2.08 21.65 2.48
C VAL A 193 2.45 22.23 3.85
N ASN A 194 3.72 22.14 4.25
CA ASN A 194 4.25 22.74 5.48
C ASN A 194 4.81 24.15 5.24
N SER A 195 5.11 24.48 3.99
CA SER A 195 5.59 25.80 3.58
C SER A 195 4.63 26.43 2.58
N GLY A 196 4.36 27.73 2.71
CA GLY A 196 3.48 28.46 1.81
C GLY A 196 1.98 28.18 2.04
N LEU A 197 1.14 28.92 1.31
CA LEU A 197 -0.31 28.78 1.34
C LEU A 197 -0.86 28.94 -0.09
N PRO A 198 -1.53 27.93 -0.67
CA PRO A 198 -1.93 26.66 -0.07
C PRO A 198 -0.81 25.60 0.04
N TYR A 199 0.31 25.77 -0.68
CA TYR A 199 1.51 24.94 -0.62
C TYR A 199 2.69 25.69 -1.27
N ALA A 200 3.91 25.17 -1.11
CA ALA A 200 5.11 25.55 -1.83
C ALA A 200 5.62 24.38 -2.69
N ILE A 201 6.57 24.67 -3.57
CA ILE A 201 7.24 23.66 -4.39
C ILE A 201 8.51 23.20 -3.68
N PRO A 202 8.71 21.89 -3.45
CA PRO A 202 9.98 21.39 -2.98
C PRO A 202 11.12 21.79 -3.92
N PRO A 203 12.22 22.40 -3.42
CA PRO A 203 13.33 22.85 -4.28
C PRO A 203 14.06 21.69 -4.99
N THR A 204 13.79 20.46 -4.57
CA THR A 204 14.31 19.22 -5.16
C THR A 204 13.37 18.59 -6.19
N ASN A 205 12.27 19.24 -6.56
CA ASN A 205 11.44 18.76 -7.66
C ASN A 205 12.21 18.87 -8.99
N PRO A 206 12.10 17.85 -9.86
CA PRO A 206 12.87 17.79 -11.11
C PRO A 206 12.50 18.88 -12.13
N TYR A 207 11.31 19.46 -11.99
CA TYR A 207 10.80 20.52 -12.87
C TYR A 207 10.56 21.84 -12.13
N ALA A 208 11.23 22.07 -10.99
CA ALA A 208 11.12 23.34 -10.26
C ALA A 208 11.87 24.47 -11.00
N SER A 209 11.31 24.91 -12.13
CA SER A 209 11.91 25.89 -13.02
C SER A 209 10.83 26.87 -13.49
N PRO A 210 10.81 28.10 -12.95
CA PRO A 210 9.77 29.08 -13.27
C PRO A 210 9.68 29.49 -14.76
N THR A 211 10.66 29.10 -15.58
CA THR A 211 10.84 29.59 -16.95
C THR A 211 10.61 28.55 -18.04
N ASP A 212 10.52 27.26 -17.71
CA ASP A 212 10.31 26.21 -18.72
C ASP A 212 8.82 25.96 -19.04
N GLY A 213 7.94 26.57 -18.24
CA GLY A 213 6.49 26.47 -18.36
C GLY A 213 5.93 25.15 -17.84
N VAL A 214 6.73 24.21 -17.33
CA VAL A 214 6.26 22.93 -16.79
C VAL A 214 5.67 23.18 -15.39
N PRO A 215 4.55 22.54 -15.01
CA PRO A 215 4.06 22.61 -13.64
C PRO A 215 5.12 22.14 -12.64
N ASP A 216 5.60 23.05 -11.80
CA ASP A 216 6.67 22.80 -10.83
C ASP A 216 6.38 21.65 -9.83
N ALA A 217 5.10 21.32 -9.63
CA ALA A 217 4.67 20.23 -8.76
C ALA A 217 4.92 18.83 -9.38
N LEU A 218 5.26 18.75 -10.67
CA LEU A 218 5.50 17.50 -11.36
C LEU A 218 6.74 16.79 -10.79
N TYR A 219 6.61 15.50 -10.49
CA TYR A 219 7.71 14.67 -9.99
C TYR A 219 8.00 13.47 -10.91
N ALA A 220 6.96 12.81 -11.42
CA ALA A 220 7.06 11.77 -12.43
C ALA A 220 5.85 11.79 -13.37
N LEU A 221 5.99 11.17 -14.54
CA LEU A 221 4.96 11.16 -15.59
C LEU A 221 4.81 9.77 -16.24
N GLY A 222 3.88 9.68 -17.19
CA GLY A 222 3.66 8.46 -17.97
C GLY A 222 2.91 7.38 -17.21
N LEU A 223 2.00 7.77 -16.31
CA LEU A 223 1.08 6.88 -15.61
C LEU A 223 -0.29 6.90 -16.29
N ARG A 224 -1.07 5.82 -16.17
CA ARG A 224 -2.42 5.69 -16.74
C ARG A 224 -3.51 5.94 -15.70
N ASN A 225 -3.68 4.99 -14.79
CA ASN A 225 -4.64 5.04 -13.69
C ASN A 225 -4.02 4.40 -12.42
N PRO A 226 -2.99 5.04 -11.84
CA PRO A 226 -2.28 4.52 -10.67
C PRO A 226 -3.22 4.47 -9.47
N TRP A 227 -3.73 3.30 -9.08
CA TRP A 227 -4.84 3.22 -8.12
C TRP A 227 -4.37 3.32 -6.66
N ARG A 228 -3.48 2.42 -6.22
CA ARG A 228 -2.75 2.55 -4.94
C ARG A 228 -1.25 2.37 -5.16
N TRP A 229 -0.50 2.98 -4.26
CA TRP A 229 0.95 3.02 -4.26
C TRP A 229 1.45 3.29 -2.85
N SER A 230 2.62 2.82 -2.47
CA SER A 230 3.14 3.07 -1.12
C SER A 230 4.64 3.26 -1.13
N PHE A 231 5.11 4.07 -0.19
CA PHE A 231 6.50 4.04 0.21
C PHE A 231 6.69 2.91 1.22
N ASP A 232 7.74 2.13 1.06
CA ASP A 232 8.23 1.28 2.12
C ASP A 232 8.75 2.16 3.26
N ARG A 233 8.12 2.07 4.45
CA ARG A 233 8.46 2.90 5.61
C ARG A 233 9.90 2.72 6.08
N LEU A 234 10.54 1.59 5.77
CA LEU A 234 11.92 1.33 6.18
C LEU A 234 12.94 1.84 5.15
N THR A 235 12.71 1.56 3.87
CA THR A 235 13.71 1.85 2.82
C THR A 235 13.45 3.14 2.07
N GLY A 236 12.20 3.61 2.02
CA GLY A 236 11.78 4.73 1.18
C GLY A 236 11.51 4.35 -0.28
N ASP A 237 11.54 3.05 -0.63
CA ASP A 237 11.22 2.59 -1.98
C ASP A 237 9.75 2.84 -2.31
N LEU A 238 9.46 3.31 -3.52
CA LEU A 238 8.10 3.58 -3.99
C LEU A 238 7.60 2.44 -4.88
N TRP A 239 6.42 1.93 -4.54
CA TRP A 239 5.69 0.90 -5.28
C TRP A 239 4.41 1.51 -5.84
N ILE A 240 4.18 1.46 -7.14
CA ILE A 240 2.98 2.01 -7.78
C ILE A 240 2.28 0.92 -8.58
N ALA A 241 1.03 0.61 -8.23
CA ALA A 241 0.18 -0.22 -9.06
C ALA A 241 -0.59 0.65 -10.05
N ASP A 242 -0.40 0.39 -11.33
CA ASP A 242 -1.05 1.12 -12.42
C ASP A 242 -1.91 0.16 -13.26
N VAL A 243 -3.15 0.58 -13.47
CA VAL A 243 -4.15 -0.22 -14.17
C VAL A 243 -4.01 0.02 -15.66
N GLY A 244 -3.99 -1.05 -16.46
CA GLY A 244 -3.88 -1.02 -17.92
C GLY A 244 -5.18 -0.72 -18.66
N GLN A 245 -5.06 -0.50 -19.97
CA GLN A 245 -6.16 -0.25 -20.92
C GLN A 245 -6.72 -1.54 -21.53
N ASP A 246 -5.87 -2.30 -22.21
CA ASP A 246 -6.30 -3.35 -23.14
C ASP A 246 -5.69 -4.71 -22.84
N GLY A 247 -4.49 -4.71 -22.27
CA GLY A 247 -3.64 -5.89 -22.19
C GLY A 247 -3.07 -6.15 -20.81
N TRP A 248 -2.57 -5.13 -20.11
CA TRP A 248 -1.59 -5.34 -19.04
C TRP A 248 -1.77 -4.40 -17.87
N ASP A 249 -1.99 -4.96 -16.68
CA ASP A 249 -1.82 -4.23 -15.44
C ASP A 249 -0.37 -4.34 -14.97
N GLU A 250 0.15 -3.29 -14.33
CA GLU A 250 1.56 -3.20 -14.00
C GLU A 250 1.83 -2.78 -12.55
N LEU A 251 2.94 -3.28 -12.01
CA LEU A 251 3.50 -2.85 -10.74
C LEU A 251 4.86 -2.20 -11.01
N ASN A 252 4.89 -0.88 -10.89
CA ASN A 252 6.09 -0.06 -10.99
C ASN A 252 6.85 -0.02 -9.65
N PHE A 253 8.17 0.03 -9.73
CA PHE A 253 9.07 0.11 -8.57
C PHE A 253 10.12 1.20 -8.80
N MET A 254 10.28 2.09 -7.83
CA MET A 254 11.33 3.10 -7.82
C MET A 254 12.12 2.99 -6.51
N PRO A 255 13.41 2.62 -6.55
CA PRO A 255 14.20 2.55 -5.33
C PRO A 255 14.36 3.94 -4.70
N ALA A 256 14.50 3.98 -3.38
CA ALA A 256 14.77 5.23 -2.66
C ALA A 256 16.01 5.93 -3.24
N GLY A 257 15.89 7.24 -3.48
CA GLY A 257 16.97 8.05 -4.06
C GLY A 257 17.20 7.84 -5.57
N ALA A 258 16.33 7.11 -6.26
CA ALA A 258 16.35 7.08 -7.73
C ALA A 258 16.29 8.50 -8.32
N SER A 259 16.97 8.70 -9.45
CA SER A 259 16.96 9.98 -10.15
C SER A 259 15.56 10.37 -10.60
N ALA A 260 15.06 11.52 -10.18
CA ALA A 260 13.85 12.11 -10.75
C ALA A 260 14.21 12.99 -11.98
N PRO A 261 13.30 13.16 -12.95
CA PRO A 261 11.97 12.56 -13.03
C PRO A 261 12.02 11.13 -13.58
N GLN A 262 11.09 10.28 -13.14
CA GLN A 262 10.82 8.98 -13.76
C GLN A 262 9.72 9.15 -14.81
N ASN A 263 9.81 8.44 -15.94
CA ASN A 263 8.75 8.36 -16.95
C ASN A 263 8.34 6.90 -17.14
N TYR A 264 7.13 6.54 -16.71
CA TYR A 264 6.63 5.16 -16.75
C TYR A 264 6.07 4.74 -18.12
N GLY A 265 6.11 5.64 -19.11
CA GLY A 265 5.95 5.28 -20.52
C GLY A 265 4.52 5.25 -21.05
N TRP A 266 3.46 5.27 -20.22
CA TRP A 266 2.09 5.41 -20.73
C TRP A 266 1.94 6.75 -21.47
N ARG A 267 1.39 6.82 -22.68
CA ARG A 267 0.64 5.77 -23.41
C ARG A 267 1.45 4.93 -24.41
N CYS A 268 2.74 5.14 -24.51
CA CYS A 268 3.59 4.45 -25.49
C CYS A 268 3.75 2.97 -25.17
N TYR A 269 3.78 2.64 -23.88
CA TYR A 269 3.83 1.29 -23.37
C TYR A 269 2.67 1.07 -22.40
N GLU A 270 2.17 -0.16 -22.39
CA GLU A 270 1.23 -0.69 -21.40
C GLU A 270 1.92 -1.91 -20.77
N GLY A 271 2.36 -1.82 -19.52
CA GLY A 271 3.35 -2.74 -18.99
C GLY A 271 4.69 -2.59 -19.71
N SER A 272 5.34 -3.71 -19.98
CA SER A 272 6.54 -3.82 -20.80
C SER A 272 6.24 -3.94 -22.31
N HIS A 273 4.98 -3.75 -22.71
CA HIS A 273 4.52 -3.99 -24.08
C HIS A 273 4.26 -2.69 -24.84
N PRO A 274 4.74 -2.55 -26.08
CA PRO A 274 4.38 -1.42 -26.93
C PRO A 274 2.87 -1.34 -27.11
N TYR A 275 2.30 -0.15 -26.93
CA TYR A 275 0.87 0.10 -27.04
C TYR A 275 0.55 0.99 -28.24
N ILE A 276 1.06 2.23 -28.23
CA ILE A 276 0.98 3.15 -29.37
C ILE A 276 2.36 3.67 -29.75
N SER A 277 2.59 3.94 -31.03
CA SER A 277 3.85 4.50 -31.54
C SER A 277 3.78 6.01 -31.81
N THR A 278 2.58 6.56 -32.01
CA THR A 278 2.38 7.97 -32.35
C THR A 278 2.59 8.88 -31.16
N GLY A 279 3.54 9.82 -31.28
CA GLY A 279 3.91 10.76 -30.22
C GLY A 279 4.91 10.20 -29.21
N CYS A 280 5.44 9.00 -29.46
CA CYS A 280 6.37 8.32 -28.58
C CYS A 280 7.82 8.64 -28.98
N THR A 281 8.43 9.55 -28.25
CA THR A 281 9.84 9.91 -28.44
C THR A 281 10.66 9.40 -27.26
N ASN A 282 11.93 9.05 -27.53
CA ASN A 282 12.88 8.61 -26.51
C ASN A 282 12.41 7.45 -25.61
N THR A 283 11.78 6.43 -26.20
CA THR A 283 11.24 5.26 -25.47
C THR A 283 12.28 4.50 -24.66
N ALA A 284 13.56 4.58 -25.04
CA ALA A 284 14.69 4.01 -24.30
C ALA A 284 14.90 4.65 -22.90
N SER A 285 14.28 5.80 -22.63
CA SER A 285 14.31 6.47 -21.32
C SER A 285 13.15 6.09 -20.40
N PHE A 286 12.21 5.27 -20.88
CA PHE A 286 11.08 4.83 -20.06
C PHE A 286 11.51 3.80 -19.03
N VAL A 287 10.84 3.88 -17.89
CA VAL A 287 11.06 3.02 -16.75
C VAL A 287 10.14 1.83 -16.91
N THR A 288 10.72 0.68 -17.20
CA THR A 288 9.96 -0.57 -17.29
C THR A 288 9.40 -0.94 -15.90
N PRO A 289 8.15 -1.43 -15.81
CA PRO A 289 7.61 -1.89 -14.54
C PRO A 289 8.42 -3.06 -13.98
N LEU A 290 8.33 -3.26 -12.66
CA LEU A 290 8.94 -4.42 -12.00
C LEU A 290 8.32 -5.73 -12.51
N LEU A 291 7.01 -5.72 -12.72
CA LEU A 291 6.25 -6.79 -13.34
C LEU A 291 4.99 -6.23 -14.01
N ASP A 292 4.48 -6.98 -14.97
CA ASP A 292 3.16 -6.83 -15.57
C ASP A 292 2.46 -8.21 -15.67
N TYR A 293 1.16 -8.19 -15.88
CA TYR A 293 0.38 -9.42 -16.10
C TYR A 293 -0.91 -9.16 -16.88
N PRO A 294 -1.45 -10.19 -17.58
CA PRO A 294 -2.61 -10.01 -18.44
C PRO A 294 -3.85 -9.50 -17.67
N ALA A 295 -4.40 -8.37 -18.13
CA ALA A 295 -5.62 -7.76 -17.61
C ALA A 295 -6.90 -8.53 -18.01
N TYR A 296 -6.82 -9.31 -19.10
CA TYR A 296 -7.95 -10.00 -19.70
C TYR A 296 -7.63 -11.47 -19.98
N ASN A 297 -8.64 -12.34 -19.90
CA ASN A 297 -8.52 -13.72 -20.33
C ASN A 297 -8.71 -13.89 -21.85
N ASN A 298 -8.52 -15.12 -22.34
CA ASN A 298 -8.64 -15.45 -23.77
C ASN A 298 -10.04 -15.22 -24.36
N ASN A 299 -11.07 -15.08 -23.52
CA ASN A 299 -12.45 -14.76 -23.94
C ASN A 299 -12.72 -13.24 -23.95
N GLY A 300 -11.72 -12.43 -23.61
CA GLY A 300 -11.81 -10.98 -23.55
C GLY A 300 -12.49 -10.42 -22.30
N ASN A 301 -12.73 -11.24 -21.29
CA ASN A 301 -13.26 -10.77 -20.00
C ASN A 301 -12.13 -10.20 -19.16
N ARG A 302 -12.40 -9.08 -18.47
CA ARG A 302 -11.43 -8.48 -17.55
C ARG A 302 -11.24 -9.39 -16.34
N THR A 303 -10.02 -9.86 -16.14
CA THR A 303 -9.64 -10.78 -15.06
C THR A 303 -8.63 -10.18 -14.10
N ALA A 304 -8.18 -8.95 -14.32
CA ALA A 304 -7.37 -8.23 -13.37
C ALA A 304 -7.71 -6.74 -13.34
N SER A 305 -7.39 -6.14 -12.20
CA SER A 305 -7.43 -4.72 -11.95
C SER A 305 -6.55 -4.48 -10.74
N ILE A 306 -5.24 -4.33 -10.96
CA ILE A 306 -4.25 -4.24 -9.88
C ILE A 306 -4.65 -3.12 -8.92
N THR A 307 -4.69 -3.46 -7.63
CA THR A 307 -5.04 -2.50 -6.59
C THR A 307 -3.81 -1.81 -6.04
N GLY A 308 -2.70 -2.53 -5.87
CA GLY A 308 -1.52 -2.09 -5.11
C GLY A 308 -1.46 -2.69 -3.72
N GLY A 309 -0.58 -2.19 -2.86
CA GLY A 309 -0.24 -2.87 -1.61
C GLY A 309 0.77 -2.11 -0.75
N PHE A 310 1.32 -2.81 0.24
CA PHE A 310 2.34 -2.30 1.17
C PHE A 310 3.39 -3.36 1.48
N VAL A 311 4.60 -2.92 1.80
CA VAL A 311 5.62 -3.79 2.39
C VAL A 311 5.29 -3.98 3.88
N TYR A 312 5.15 -5.23 4.33
CA TYR A 312 4.84 -5.51 5.73
C TYR A 312 6.05 -5.19 6.61
N ARG A 313 5.86 -4.25 7.55
CA ARG A 313 6.86 -3.80 8.53
C ARG A 313 6.42 -4.01 9.98
N GLY A 314 5.31 -4.73 10.19
CA GLY A 314 4.81 -5.11 11.50
C GLY A 314 5.69 -6.16 12.20
N SER A 315 5.51 -6.27 13.51
CA SER A 315 6.28 -7.22 14.33
C SER A 315 5.48 -8.48 14.69
N ARG A 316 4.17 -8.51 14.43
CA ARG A 316 3.31 -9.64 14.82
C ARG A 316 3.56 -10.89 13.98
N TYR A 317 3.96 -10.73 12.72
CA TYR A 317 4.15 -11.82 11.76
C TYR A 317 5.54 -11.73 11.08
N PRO A 318 6.63 -12.17 11.74
CA PRO A 318 7.99 -11.98 11.22
C PRO A 318 8.27 -12.67 9.88
N SER A 319 7.60 -13.80 9.59
CA SER A 319 7.75 -14.45 8.28
C SER A 319 7.25 -13.60 7.11
N LEU A 320 6.38 -12.62 7.38
CA LEU A 320 5.87 -11.65 6.42
C LEU A 320 6.74 -10.39 6.33
N TYR A 321 7.68 -10.18 7.25
CA TYR A 321 8.52 -8.99 7.29
C TYR A 321 9.31 -8.79 6.00
N GLY A 322 9.12 -7.62 5.37
CA GLY A 322 9.77 -7.26 4.11
C GLY A 322 9.14 -7.86 2.85
N TRP A 323 7.99 -8.52 2.95
CA TRP A 323 7.18 -8.88 1.78
C TRP A 323 6.23 -7.75 1.43
N TYR A 324 6.17 -7.40 0.15
CA TYR A 324 5.13 -6.55 -0.42
C TYR A 324 3.85 -7.38 -0.62
N VAL A 325 2.79 -7.04 0.11
CA VAL A 325 1.49 -7.70 0.01
C VAL A 325 0.58 -6.83 -0.84
N TYR A 326 0.07 -7.36 -1.95
CA TYR A 326 -0.75 -6.64 -2.91
C TYR A 326 -1.84 -7.54 -3.50
N GLY A 327 -2.78 -6.95 -4.24
CA GLY A 327 -3.88 -7.71 -4.82
C GLY A 327 -4.54 -7.04 -6.00
N ASP A 328 -5.57 -7.69 -6.53
CA ASP A 328 -6.39 -7.19 -7.64
C ASP A 328 -7.87 -7.14 -7.28
N TRP A 329 -8.58 -6.17 -7.86
CA TRP A 329 -10.00 -5.95 -7.62
C TRP A 329 -10.89 -7.01 -8.30
N SER A 330 -10.53 -7.44 -9.51
CA SER A 330 -11.40 -8.20 -10.41
C SER A 330 -11.63 -9.64 -9.96
N GLN A 331 -10.62 -10.29 -9.40
CA GLN A 331 -10.69 -11.66 -8.88
C GLN A 331 -10.50 -11.70 -7.36
N GLY A 332 -10.05 -10.61 -6.75
CA GLY A 332 -9.73 -10.58 -5.34
C GLY A 332 -8.48 -11.37 -4.99
N THR A 333 -7.61 -11.63 -5.97
CA THR A 333 -6.38 -12.39 -5.76
C THR A 333 -5.43 -11.58 -4.90
N ILE A 334 -4.69 -12.27 -4.04
CA ILE A 334 -3.65 -11.68 -3.21
C ILE A 334 -2.32 -12.33 -3.58
N TRP A 335 -1.28 -11.50 -3.63
CA TRP A 335 0.09 -11.94 -3.84
C TRP A 335 1.00 -11.39 -2.74
N THR A 336 2.08 -12.11 -2.51
CA THR A 336 3.23 -11.64 -1.74
C THR A 336 4.46 -11.62 -2.63
N LEU A 337 5.12 -10.47 -2.71
CA LEU A 337 6.33 -10.28 -3.48
C LEU A 337 7.52 -9.91 -2.58
N ARG A 338 8.66 -10.55 -2.80
CA ARG A 338 9.93 -10.18 -2.14
C ARG A 338 11.00 -9.90 -3.18
N ARG A 339 11.53 -8.68 -3.17
CA ARG A 339 12.61 -8.25 -4.04
C ARG A 339 13.97 -8.46 -3.36
N ASN A 340 14.94 -8.98 -4.10
CA ASN A 340 16.34 -8.97 -3.71
C ASN A 340 16.93 -7.61 -4.11
N ALA A 341 17.31 -6.81 -3.13
CA ALA A 341 17.82 -5.46 -3.38
C ALA A 341 19.12 -5.44 -4.19
N ALA A 342 19.98 -6.45 -4.04
CA ALA A 342 21.29 -6.51 -4.68
C ALA A 342 21.22 -6.92 -6.16
N THR A 343 20.33 -7.86 -6.51
CA THR A 343 20.20 -8.38 -7.88
C THR A 343 19.03 -7.77 -8.65
N GLY A 344 18.07 -7.15 -7.94
CA GLY A 344 16.82 -6.66 -8.49
C GLY A 344 15.80 -7.74 -8.86
N THR A 345 16.17 -9.03 -8.74
CA THR A 345 15.24 -10.14 -8.94
C THR A 345 14.21 -10.20 -7.83
N TYR A 346 13.07 -10.85 -8.08
CA TYR A 346 12.01 -10.98 -7.08
C TYR A 346 11.41 -12.39 -7.09
N GLN A 347 10.82 -12.74 -5.95
CA GLN A 347 9.93 -13.89 -5.79
C GLN A 347 8.51 -13.36 -5.65
N ASN A 348 7.60 -13.80 -6.52
CA ASN A 348 6.18 -13.46 -6.44
C ASN A 348 5.36 -14.74 -6.19
N VAL A 349 4.49 -14.73 -5.18
CA VAL A 349 3.71 -15.90 -4.80
C VAL A 349 2.24 -15.56 -4.64
N THR A 350 1.40 -16.24 -5.42
CA THR A 350 -0.06 -16.19 -5.29
C THR A 350 -0.49 -16.85 -3.98
N GLN A 351 -1.37 -16.18 -3.25
CA GLN A 351 -1.90 -16.63 -1.98
C GLN A 351 -3.23 -17.36 -2.19
N ALA A 352 -3.55 -18.30 -1.31
CA ALA A 352 -4.83 -19.02 -1.33
C ALA A 352 -6.00 -18.15 -0.83
N ALA A 353 -5.70 -17.18 0.04
CA ALA A 353 -6.69 -16.21 0.52
C ALA A 353 -7.11 -15.26 -0.60
N THR A 354 -8.41 -14.96 -0.68
CA THR A 354 -8.98 -14.00 -1.64
C THR A 354 -9.94 -13.05 -0.93
N VAL A 355 -10.11 -11.84 -1.48
CA VAL A 355 -11.07 -10.84 -1.00
C VAL A 355 -11.82 -10.25 -2.18
N ALA A 356 -13.13 -10.51 -2.26
CA ALA A 356 -13.97 -9.95 -3.31
C ALA A 356 -13.93 -8.41 -3.31
N ASN A 357 -13.82 -7.82 -4.50
CA ASN A 357 -13.71 -6.36 -4.70
C ASN A 357 -12.67 -5.72 -3.76
N LEU A 358 -11.47 -6.31 -3.73
CA LEU A 358 -10.32 -5.76 -3.02
C LEU A 358 -10.03 -4.38 -3.61
N VAL A 359 -10.26 -3.32 -2.84
CA VAL A 359 -10.17 -1.94 -3.35
C VAL A 359 -9.02 -1.15 -2.77
N SER A 360 -8.52 -1.55 -1.60
CA SER A 360 -7.36 -0.91 -1.03
C SER A 360 -6.71 -1.80 0.01
N PHE A 361 -5.53 -1.38 0.41
CA PHE A 361 -4.84 -1.84 1.59
C PHE A 361 -4.67 -0.66 2.55
N GLY A 362 -4.44 -0.96 3.82
CA GLY A 362 -4.07 0.00 4.84
C GLY A 362 -2.89 -0.50 5.66
N GLU A 363 -2.10 0.42 6.19
CA GLU A 363 -1.00 0.11 7.11
C GLU A 363 -1.23 0.84 8.45
N GLY A 364 -1.21 0.08 9.55
CA GLY A 364 -1.25 0.62 10.90
C GLY A 364 0.04 1.34 11.27
N THR A 365 0.02 2.20 12.30
CA THR A 365 1.25 2.86 12.75
C THR A 365 2.29 1.87 13.27
N ASP A 366 1.85 0.68 13.70
CA ASP A 366 2.63 -0.47 14.13
C ASP A 366 3.12 -1.38 12.97
N GLY A 367 2.83 -1.03 11.72
CA GLY A 367 3.26 -1.77 10.52
C GLY A 367 2.40 -3.00 10.19
N GLU A 368 1.32 -3.23 10.94
CA GLU A 368 0.36 -4.28 10.61
C GLU A 368 -0.50 -3.86 9.41
N LEU A 369 -0.86 -4.82 8.56
CA LEU A 369 -1.55 -4.54 7.31
C LEU A 369 -3.02 -4.95 7.34
N TYR A 370 -3.81 -4.23 6.54
CA TYR A 370 -5.25 -4.38 6.42
C TYR A 370 -5.68 -4.38 4.96
N ILE A 371 -6.78 -5.07 4.65
CA ILE A 371 -7.41 -5.11 3.32
C ILE A 371 -8.81 -4.53 3.42
N LEU A 372 -9.19 -3.70 2.46
CA LEU A 372 -10.52 -3.14 2.32
C LEU A 372 -11.26 -3.88 1.19
N SER A 373 -12.44 -4.42 1.51
CA SER A 373 -13.39 -4.94 0.52
C SER A 373 -14.49 -3.91 0.29
N PHE A 374 -14.63 -3.45 -0.95
CA PHE A 374 -15.56 -2.39 -1.32
C PHE A 374 -17.02 -2.79 -1.09
N GLN A 375 -17.43 -3.91 -1.69
CA GLN A 375 -18.84 -4.31 -1.71
C GLN A 375 -19.33 -4.81 -0.35
N SER A 376 -18.47 -5.54 0.38
CA SER A 376 -18.85 -6.10 1.69
C SER A 376 -18.74 -5.09 2.84
N GLY A 377 -18.07 -3.95 2.64
CA GLY A 377 -17.87 -2.98 3.71
C GLY A 377 -17.02 -3.50 4.87
N THR A 378 -16.15 -4.49 4.60
CA THR A 378 -15.34 -5.16 5.60
C THR A 378 -13.87 -4.79 5.46
N ILE A 379 -13.22 -4.54 6.59
CA ILE A 379 -11.77 -4.48 6.71
C ILE A 379 -11.29 -5.81 7.28
N TYR A 380 -10.32 -6.42 6.62
CA TYR A 380 -9.65 -7.62 7.09
C TYR A 380 -8.26 -7.25 7.60
N GLN A 381 -7.86 -7.74 8.77
CA GLN A 381 -6.47 -7.72 9.21
C GLN A 381 -5.70 -8.86 8.53
N ILE A 382 -4.53 -8.55 7.99
CA ILE A 382 -3.61 -9.52 7.40
C ILE A 382 -2.78 -10.16 8.50
N GLY A 383 -2.65 -11.48 8.45
CA GLY A 383 -1.69 -12.23 9.24
C GLY A 383 -1.07 -13.37 8.44
N THR A 384 -0.28 -14.18 9.12
CA THR A 384 0.23 -15.45 8.59
C THR A 384 -0.36 -16.62 9.32
N ASP A 385 -0.28 -17.78 8.69
CA ASP A 385 -0.60 -19.05 9.33
C ASP A 385 0.40 -19.35 10.46
N ALA A 386 0.00 -19.03 11.70
CA ALA A 386 0.81 -19.15 12.91
C ALA A 386 0.05 -19.90 14.02
N ILE A 387 0.79 -20.65 14.83
CA ILE A 387 0.29 -21.32 16.04
C ILE A 387 0.46 -20.35 17.22
N ARG A 388 -0.60 -20.16 18.01
CA ARG A 388 -0.60 -19.21 19.13
C ARG A 388 -0.80 -19.93 20.45
N SER A 389 -0.10 -19.47 21.49
CA SER A 389 -0.36 -19.94 22.85
C SER A 389 -1.73 -19.46 23.32
N VAL A 390 -2.58 -20.36 23.83
CA VAL A 390 -3.89 -20.01 24.44
C VAL A 390 -3.84 -19.97 25.96
N GLN A 391 -2.78 -20.53 26.56
CA GLN A 391 -2.51 -20.48 28.00
C GLN A 391 -1.01 -20.65 28.30
N SER A 392 -0.62 -20.47 29.56
CA SER A 392 0.70 -20.93 30.03
C SER A 392 0.73 -22.46 30.12
N GLY A 393 1.84 -23.09 29.76
CA GLY A 393 1.90 -24.55 29.70
C GLY A 393 3.21 -25.12 29.18
N ASN A 394 3.21 -26.41 28.82
CA ASN A 394 4.36 -27.08 28.22
C ASN A 394 4.27 -27.01 26.69
N TRP A 395 5.42 -26.83 26.02
CA TRP A 395 5.47 -26.82 24.55
C TRP A 395 4.87 -28.07 23.91
N HIS A 396 5.08 -29.24 24.52
CA HIS A 396 4.62 -30.52 24.01
C HIS A 396 3.19 -30.88 24.45
N ASP A 397 2.52 -30.00 25.19
CA ASP A 397 1.11 -30.16 25.53
C ASP A 397 0.25 -29.48 24.46
N PRO A 398 -0.56 -30.22 23.68
CA PRO A 398 -1.46 -29.64 22.69
C PRO A 398 -2.44 -28.62 23.25
N ALA A 399 -2.79 -28.71 24.54
CA ALA A 399 -3.70 -27.76 25.19
C ALA A 399 -3.06 -26.37 25.37
N THR A 400 -1.75 -26.22 25.24
CA THR A 400 -1.06 -24.93 25.27
C THR A 400 -1.38 -24.09 24.02
N TRP A 401 -1.83 -24.71 22.92
CA TRP A 401 -1.86 -24.11 21.59
C TRP A 401 -3.26 -24.06 20.98
N ASP A 402 -3.54 -23.00 20.22
CA ASP A 402 -4.82 -22.77 19.53
C ASP A 402 -5.19 -23.85 18.52
N CYS A 403 -4.19 -24.48 17.91
CA CYS A 403 -4.38 -25.58 16.97
C CYS A 403 -4.75 -26.92 17.63
N ALA A 404 -4.74 -27.01 18.97
CA ALA A 404 -4.80 -28.28 19.70
C ALA A 404 -3.75 -29.29 19.19
N CYS A 405 -2.55 -28.80 18.88
CA CYS A 405 -1.45 -29.55 18.26
C CYS A 405 -0.11 -29.14 18.89
N VAL A 406 0.94 -29.93 18.68
CA VAL A 406 2.31 -29.54 19.06
C VAL A 406 2.93 -28.74 17.90
N PRO A 407 3.48 -27.54 18.14
CA PRO A 407 4.07 -26.75 17.08
C PRO A 407 5.23 -27.47 16.39
N THR A 408 5.32 -27.27 15.07
CA THR A 408 6.35 -27.86 14.20
C THR A 408 7.05 -26.78 13.38
N ALA A 409 8.06 -27.17 12.60
CA ALA A 409 8.84 -26.24 11.78
C ALA A 409 8.10 -25.66 10.54
N SER A 410 6.81 -25.97 10.34
CA SER A 410 6.04 -25.48 9.19
C SER A 410 5.36 -24.12 9.42
N ARG A 411 5.01 -23.80 10.67
CA ARG A 411 4.24 -22.60 11.05
C ARG A 411 5.03 -21.76 12.04
N ASP A 412 4.81 -20.46 12.01
CA ASP A 412 5.35 -19.56 13.03
C ASP A 412 4.68 -19.85 14.37
N VAL A 413 5.42 -19.66 15.47
CA VAL A 413 4.88 -19.81 16.83
C VAL A 413 4.89 -18.47 17.54
N ILE A 414 3.73 -18.05 18.01
CA ILE A 414 3.54 -16.78 18.72
C ILE A 414 3.12 -17.08 20.16
N ILE A 415 3.95 -16.69 21.12
CA ILE A 415 3.64 -16.79 22.54
C ILE A 415 3.17 -15.41 23.02
N ALA A 416 1.96 -15.39 23.57
CA ALA A 416 1.36 -14.18 24.12
C ALA A 416 2.20 -13.63 25.28
N SER A 417 2.18 -12.31 25.43
CA SER A 417 2.92 -11.58 26.48
C SER A 417 2.61 -12.06 27.91
N THR A 418 1.40 -12.57 28.10
CA THR A 418 0.86 -13.08 29.37
C THR A 418 1.11 -14.56 29.59
N HIS A 419 1.62 -15.30 28.60
CA HIS A 419 1.82 -16.74 28.69
C HIS A 419 3.28 -17.10 28.90
N ARG A 420 3.50 -18.16 29.68
CA ARG A 420 4.81 -18.79 29.86
C ARG A 420 4.74 -20.20 29.29
N VAL A 421 5.60 -20.51 28.32
CA VAL A 421 5.70 -21.85 27.74
C VAL A 421 7.03 -22.47 28.14
N THR A 422 6.99 -23.62 28.81
CA THR A 422 8.19 -24.38 29.17
C THR A 422 8.58 -25.32 28.04
N VAL A 423 9.83 -25.21 27.57
CA VAL A 423 10.41 -26.10 26.55
C VAL A 423 11.37 -27.06 27.27
N ALA A 424 10.90 -28.27 27.58
CA ALA A 424 11.66 -29.27 28.33
C ALA A 424 12.60 -30.13 27.44
N GLN A 425 12.39 -30.10 26.12
CA GLN A 425 13.17 -30.83 25.11
C GLN A 425 13.29 -29.97 23.86
N ALA A 426 14.29 -30.23 23.01
CA ALA A 426 14.46 -29.49 21.77
C ALA A 426 13.20 -29.59 20.90
N ALA A 427 12.70 -28.44 20.43
CA ALA A 427 11.50 -28.35 19.61
C ALA A 427 11.84 -27.79 18.22
N PRO A 428 11.45 -28.47 17.13
CA PRO A 428 11.61 -27.93 15.78
C PRO A 428 10.57 -26.83 15.54
N LEU A 429 11.02 -25.62 15.21
CA LEU A 429 10.14 -24.47 14.97
C LEU A 429 10.63 -23.62 13.80
N ARG A 430 9.69 -23.01 13.07
CA ARG A 430 9.99 -22.14 11.92
C ARG A 430 10.57 -20.80 12.40
N SER A 431 9.83 -20.16 13.30
CA SER A 431 10.22 -18.94 14.00
C SER A 431 9.48 -18.89 15.33
N LEU A 432 10.07 -18.19 16.32
CA LEU A 432 9.48 -17.98 17.64
C LEU A 432 9.38 -16.48 17.92
N VAL A 433 8.15 -16.01 18.17
CA VAL A 433 7.88 -14.63 18.59
C VAL A 433 7.43 -14.63 20.04
N LEU A 434 8.15 -13.89 20.87
CA LEU A 434 7.81 -13.65 22.26
C LEU A 434 7.29 -12.23 22.41
N GLN A 435 6.03 -12.08 22.78
CA GLN A 435 5.47 -10.75 23.06
C GLN A 435 5.73 -10.31 24.52
N GLY A 436 6.78 -10.82 25.18
CA GLY A 436 7.05 -10.59 26.62
C GLY A 436 8.44 -11.05 27.08
N ALA A 437 8.60 -11.28 28.39
CA ALA A 437 9.88 -11.63 28.99
C ALA A 437 10.24 -13.12 28.84
N LEU A 438 11.50 -13.39 28.49
CA LEU A 438 12.10 -14.72 28.45
C LEU A 438 12.73 -15.03 29.82
N ALA A 439 12.26 -16.07 30.51
CA ALA A 439 12.84 -16.51 31.78
C ALA A 439 13.12 -18.02 31.75
N PHE A 440 14.39 -18.39 31.95
CA PHE A 440 14.83 -19.78 32.08
C PHE A 440 14.91 -20.17 33.56
N VAL A 441 14.48 -21.39 33.88
CA VAL A 441 14.74 -22.05 35.18
C VAL A 441 15.53 -23.34 34.98
N ALA A 442 16.24 -23.74 36.03
CA ALA A 442 17.38 -24.67 36.02
C ALA A 442 17.20 -25.90 35.10
N GLY A 443 18.02 -25.95 34.04
CA GLY A 443 18.07 -27.03 33.05
C GLY A 443 17.82 -26.60 31.60
N GLY A 444 17.22 -25.42 31.37
CA GLY A 444 17.04 -24.85 30.03
C GLY A 444 18.24 -23.99 29.61
N VAL A 445 18.98 -24.42 28.59
CA VAL A 445 20.06 -23.64 27.96
C VAL A 445 19.64 -23.30 26.53
N LEU A 446 19.67 -22.01 26.18
CA LEU A 446 19.60 -21.56 24.78
C LEU A 446 20.99 -21.05 24.39
N THR A 447 21.87 -21.96 24.00
CA THR A 447 23.13 -21.64 23.35
C THR A 447 22.89 -21.51 21.85
N TYR A 448 23.17 -20.32 21.31
CA TYR A 448 23.33 -20.09 19.89
C TYR A 448 24.85 -20.13 19.59
N PRO A 449 25.34 -20.96 18.65
CA PRO A 449 26.76 -20.99 18.30
C PRO A 449 27.24 -19.68 17.67
#